data_AF-A0A0Q9IM70-F1
#
_entry.id   AF-A0A0Q9IM70-F1
#
_cell.length_a   1.000
_cell.length_b   1.000
_cell.length_c   1.000
_cell.angle_alpha   90.00
_cell.angle_beta   90.00
_cell.angle_gamma   90.00
#
_symmetry.space_group_name_H-M   'P 1'
#
loop_
_entity.id
_entity.type
_entity.pdbx_description
1 polymer ?
#
loop_
_entity_poly.entity_id
_entity_poly.type
_entity_poly.pdbx_seq_one_letter_code
_entity_poly.pdbx_strand_id
1 'polypeptide(L)'
;MSECPADNGRALSRRSRRLAALLIGLGVSACTSTGDLGRPRQDYWSQVVAPQAGFWSATARGEAASHFRLTDDEEQLRDRAWRFIMPAHERSVFQRQVSDLAHHRILPAQAQSGAVSDYFNALTSGSFSSQASRYNRLAEDVNADRLLIGPFRANAMRVVAADRVRMRTAEGSPHVPSTQIEPAQARVIENEGLILWVCERINFRLESYRYALANLVVEMPSREGIRAERAIMALEAEAGPLCKMQLIGTFGGEGGRPPVVYKG
;
A
#
# COMPACT_ATOMS: atom_id res chain seq x y z
N MET A 1 54.59 -43.45 -25.71
CA MET A 1 53.48 -43.17 -26.65
C MET A 1 52.22 -43.66 -25.97
N SER A 2 51.61 -42.85 -25.09
CA SER A 2 50.69 -41.75 -25.40
C SER A 2 49.38 -42.27 -26.00
N GLU A 3 48.33 -42.40 -25.18
CA GLU A 3 47.15 -41.52 -25.16
C GLU A 3 46.03 -42.12 -24.29
N CYS A 4 45.42 -41.29 -23.46
CA CYS A 4 44.30 -41.61 -22.57
C CYS A 4 43.16 -40.64 -22.92
N PRO A 5 41.94 -41.08 -23.30
CA PRO A 5 40.91 -40.15 -23.75
C PRO A 5 40.05 -39.59 -22.60
N ALA A 6 40.08 -38.25 -22.58
CA ALA A 6 39.11 -37.23 -22.19
C ALA A 6 37.74 -37.58 -21.52
N ASP A 7 37.55 -36.89 -20.38
CA ASP A 7 36.48 -35.92 -20.06
C ASP A 7 35.00 -36.34 -20.17
N ASN A 8 34.47 -36.92 -19.08
CA ASN A 8 33.04 -37.16 -18.85
C ASN A 8 32.38 -36.15 -17.87
N GLY A 9 32.99 -34.98 -17.64
CA GLY A 9 32.58 -34.06 -16.56
C GLY A 9 31.45 -33.07 -16.90
N ARG A 10 31.09 -32.89 -18.18
CA ARG A 10 30.25 -31.74 -18.60
C ARG A 10 28.74 -32.00 -18.66
N ALA A 11 28.30 -33.26 -18.69
CA ALA A 11 26.88 -33.60 -18.92
C ALA A 11 25.99 -33.47 -17.66
N LEU A 12 26.54 -33.72 -16.46
CA LEU A 12 25.78 -33.64 -15.21
C LEU A 12 25.40 -32.21 -14.81
N SER A 13 26.18 -31.19 -15.21
CA SER A 13 25.94 -29.79 -14.81
C SER A 13 24.78 -29.11 -15.55
N ARG A 14 24.44 -29.56 -16.75
CA ARG A 14 23.34 -28.98 -17.54
C ARG A 14 21.97 -29.47 -17.08
N ARG A 15 21.88 -30.72 -16.61
CA ARG A 15 20.63 -31.29 -16.07
C ARG A 15 20.30 -30.68 -14.70
N SER A 16 21.29 -30.49 -13.83
CA SER A 16 21.09 -29.83 -12.52
C SER A 16 20.69 -28.36 -12.66
N ARG A 17 21.28 -27.62 -13.62
CA ARG A 17 20.88 -26.23 -13.93
C ARG A 17 19.46 -26.13 -14.48
N ARG A 18 19.01 -27.09 -15.30
CA ARG A 18 17.63 -27.12 -15.82
C ARG A 18 16.61 -27.49 -14.74
N LEU A 19 16.97 -28.39 -13.82
CA LEU A 19 16.14 -28.74 -12.67
C LEU A 19 16.04 -27.58 -11.66
N ALA A 20 17.14 -26.87 -11.41
CA ALA A 20 17.14 -25.65 -10.61
C ALA A 20 16.29 -24.55 -11.26
N ALA A 21 16.39 -24.36 -12.58
CA ALA A 21 15.56 -23.41 -13.31
C ALA A 21 14.07 -23.80 -13.31
N LEU A 22 13.74 -25.10 -13.35
CA LEU A 22 12.36 -25.58 -13.26
C LEU A 22 11.80 -25.42 -11.83
N LEU A 23 12.61 -25.66 -10.79
CA LEU A 23 12.23 -25.45 -9.39
C LEU A 23 12.07 -23.96 -9.05
N ILE A 24 12.86 -23.07 -9.67
CA ILE A 24 12.67 -21.61 -9.58
C ILE A 24 11.41 -21.18 -10.36
N GLY A 25 11.12 -21.82 -11.50
CA GLY A 25 9.91 -21.54 -12.30
C GLY A 25 8.60 -22.01 -11.66
N LEU A 26 8.62 -23.13 -10.92
CA LEU A 26 7.45 -23.69 -10.23
C LEU A 26 7.13 -22.99 -8.89
N GLY A 27 8.00 -22.11 -8.40
CA GLY A 27 7.76 -21.32 -7.18
C GLY A 27 6.80 -20.14 -7.34
N VAL A 28 6.40 -19.80 -8.58
CA VAL A 28 5.65 -18.55 -8.85
C VAL A 28 4.13 -18.75 -8.97
N SER A 29 3.64 -19.99 -8.94
CA SER A 29 2.19 -20.27 -8.86
C SER A 29 1.74 -20.48 -7.41
N ALA A 30 2.03 -19.51 -6.53
CA ALA A 30 1.34 -19.46 -5.24
C ALA A 30 -0.10 -19.00 -5.52
N CYS A 31 -1.06 -19.91 -5.39
CA CYS A 31 -2.48 -19.56 -5.32
C CYS A 31 -2.65 -18.66 -4.10
N THR A 32 -2.69 -17.35 -4.32
CA THR A 32 -2.86 -16.38 -3.24
C THR A 32 -4.31 -16.47 -2.77
N SER A 33 -4.53 -17.16 -1.65
CA SER A 33 -5.82 -17.08 -0.96
C SER A 33 -5.97 -15.65 -0.45
N THR A 34 -6.92 -14.90 -0.99
CA THR A 34 -7.25 -13.54 -0.52
C THR A 34 -7.89 -13.62 0.85
N GLY A 35 -7.36 -12.85 1.81
CA GLY A 35 -7.93 -12.65 3.14
C GLY A 35 -9.17 -11.75 3.13
N ASP A 36 -9.73 -11.55 4.31
CA ASP A 36 -10.94 -10.76 4.60
C ASP A 36 -10.88 -9.28 4.19
N LEU A 37 -9.68 -8.71 4.09
CA LEU A 37 -9.44 -7.33 3.65
C LEU A 37 -8.98 -7.20 2.19
N GLY A 38 -9.09 -8.28 1.41
CA GLY A 38 -8.66 -8.31 0.00
C GLY A 38 -7.14 -8.35 -0.20
N ARG A 39 -6.37 -8.50 0.89
CA ARG A 39 -4.91 -8.72 0.88
C ARG A 39 -4.55 -10.21 0.77
N PRO A 40 -3.33 -10.57 0.36
CA PRO A 40 -2.83 -11.95 0.49
C PRO A 40 -2.94 -12.43 1.95
N ARG A 41 -3.28 -13.71 2.14
CA ARG A 41 -3.33 -14.34 3.47
C ARG A 41 -2.01 -14.12 4.21
N GLN A 42 -2.11 -13.81 5.51
CA GLN A 42 -0.94 -13.68 6.35
C GLN A 42 -0.15 -14.99 6.42
N ASP A 43 1.15 -14.87 6.18
CA ASP A 43 2.13 -15.93 6.11
C ASP A 43 3.40 -15.51 6.88
N TYR A 44 4.40 -16.39 6.93
CA TYR A 44 5.64 -16.08 7.64
C TYR A 44 6.36 -14.84 7.08
N TRP A 45 6.24 -14.60 5.77
CA TRP A 45 6.81 -13.41 5.13
C TRP A 45 6.17 -12.13 5.67
N SER A 46 4.85 -12.00 5.57
CA SER A 46 4.10 -10.80 5.97
C SER A 46 4.11 -10.55 7.48
N GLN A 47 4.21 -11.59 8.31
CA GLN A 47 4.18 -11.46 9.78
C GLN A 47 5.56 -11.25 10.42
N VAL A 48 6.63 -11.85 9.87
CA VAL A 48 7.94 -11.87 10.54
C VAL A 48 9.00 -11.15 9.73
N VAL A 49 9.14 -11.51 8.45
CA VAL A 49 10.27 -11.06 7.63
C VAL A 49 10.07 -9.63 7.13
N ALA A 50 8.92 -9.35 6.53
CA ALA A 50 8.64 -8.06 5.92
C ALA A 50 8.61 -6.90 6.94
N PRO A 51 8.00 -7.04 8.15
CA PRO A 51 8.04 -5.98 9.15
C PRO A 51 9.47 -5.67 9.65
N GLN A 52 10.31 -6.70 9.84
CA GLN A 52 11.69 -6.51 10.26
C GLN A 52 12.54 -5.86 9.17
N ALA A 53 12.44 -6.37 7.93
CA ALA A 53 13.12 -5.76 6.79
C ALA A 53 12.68 -4.30 6.59
N GLY A 54 11.39 -4.02 6.76
CA GLY A 54 10.81 -2.68 6.76
C GLY A 54 11.42 -1.76 7.81
N PHE A 55 11.51 -2.22 9.06
CA PHE A 55 12.13 -1.47 10.15
C PHE A 55 13.57 -1.08 9.84
N TRP A 56 14.39 -2.03 9.40
CA TRP A 56 15.79 -1.77 9.05
C TRP A 56 15.93 -0.84 7.85
N SER A 57 15.11 -1.05 6.80
CA SER A 57 15.13 -0.23 5.60
C SER A 57 14.70 1.21 5.89
N ALA A 58 13.63 1.41 6.67
CA ALA A 58 13.17 2.72 7.11
C ALA A 58 14.23 3.44 7.96
N THR A 59 14.83 2.72 8.91
CA THR A 59 15.91 3.26 9.76
C THR A 59 17.12 3.68 8.92
N ALA A 60 17.51 2.85 7.94
CA ALA A 60 18.61 3.18 7.03
C ALA A 60 18.33 4.42 6.17
N ARG A 61 17.05 4.70 5.85
CA ARG A 61 16.62 5.93 5.17
C ARG A 61 16.48 7.14 6.11
N GLY A 62 16.68 6.98 7.41
CA GLY A 62 16.48 8.04 8.40
C GLY A 62 15.01 8.38 8.64
N GLU A 63 14.09 7.47 8.33
CA GLU A 63 12.69 7.61 8.70
C GLU A 63 12.49 7.23 10.17
N ALA A 64 11.46 7.80 10.81
CA ALA A 64 11.06 7.36 12.14
C ALA A 64 10.61 5.89 12.11
N ALA A 65 11.21 5.08 12.97
CA ALA A 65 10.93 3.66 13.07
C ALA A 65 10.92 3.27 14.55
N SER A 66 9.73 2.98 15.09
CA SER A 66 9.61 2.59 16.49
C SER A 66 9.78 1.09 16.67
N HIS A 67 10.62 0.72 17.64
CA HIS A 67 10.78 -0.67 18.08
C HIS A 67 9.71 -1.11 19.10
N PHE A 68 8.82 -0.21 19.52
CA PHE A 68 7.71 -0.57 20.41
C PHE A 68 6.75 -1.55 19.72
N ARG A 69 6.04 -2.35 20.51
CA ARG A 69 5.03 -3.26 19.98
C ARG A 69 3.83 -2.47 19.43
N LEU A 70 3.20 -3.02 18.41
CA LEU A 70 1.92 -2.51 17.91
C LEU A 70 0.78 -2.95 18.83
N THR A 71 -0.23 -2.09 18.93
CA THR A 71 -1.54 -2.40 19.50
C THR A 71 -2.46 -2.99 18.42
N ASP A 72 -3.51 -3.68 18.83
CA ASP A 72 -4.50 -4.28 17.91
C ASP A 72 -5.11 -3.24 16.96
N ASP A 73 -5.37 -2.01 17.45
CA ASP A 73 -5.89 -0.92 16.63
C ASP A 73 -4.86 -0.43 15.59
N GLU A 74 -3.57 -0.41 15.92
CA GLU A 74 -2.49 -0.04 14.99
C GLU A 74 -2.22 -1.14 13.95
N GLU A 75 -2.30 -2.41 14.34
CA GLU A 75 -2.25 -3.54 13.40
C GLU A 75 -3.42 -3.47 12.42
N GLN A 76 -4.63 -3.27 12.95
CA GLN A 76 -5.83 -3.10 12.11
C GLN A 76 -5.72 -1.87 11.19
N LEU A 77 -5.07 -0.78 11.63
CA LEU A 77 -4.84 0.40 10.79
C LEU A 77 -3.97 0.08 9.59
N ARG A 78 -2.85 -0.63 9.81
CA ARG A 78 -1.94 -1.08 8.75
C ARG A 78 -2.65 -2.02 7.78
N ASP A 79 -3.38 -2.98 8.33
CA ASP A 79 -4.10 -3.97 7.54
C ASP A 79 -5.16 -3.34 6.63
N ARG A 80 -5.91 -2.36 7.13
CA ARG A 80 -6.91 -1.63 6.33
C ARG A 80 -6.24 -0.66 5.34
N ALA A 81 -5.11 -0.05 5.70
CA ALA A 81 -4.36 0.84 4.83
C ALA A 81 -3.88 0.13 3.56
N TRP A 82 -3.54 -1.16 3.65
CA TRP A 82 -3.07 -1.96 2.52
C TRP A 82 -3.97 -1.77 1.30
N ARG A 83 -5.30 -1.91 1.45
CA ARG A 83 -6.25 -1.81 0.33
C ARG A 83 -6.20 -0.48 -0.42
N PHE A 84 -5.90 0.64 0.25
CA PHE A 84 -5.79 1.96 -0.37
C PHE A 84 -4.42 2.20 -1.01
N ILE A 85 -3.35 1.68 -0.39
CA ILE A 85 -1.97 1.81 -0.87
C ILE A 85 -1.75 1.00 -2.14
N MET A 86 -2.33 -0.19 -2.23
CA MET A 86 -2.23 -1.01 -3.43
C MET A 86 -2.83 -0.32 -4.66
N PRO A 87 -2.51 -0.73 -5.89
CA PRO A 87 -3.18 -0.21 -7.07
C PRO A 87 -4.67 -0.56 -7.07
N ALA A 88 -5.51 0.31 -7.62
CA ALA A 88 -6.95 0.11 -7.68
C ALA A 88 -7.38 -1.03 -8.62
N HIS A 89 -6.63 -1.27 -9.70
CA HIS A 89 -6.98 -2.27 -10.71
C HIS A 89 -6.15 -3.56 -10.58
N GLU A 90 -6.75 -4.69 -10.93
CA GLU A 90 -6.16 -6.02 -10.68
C GLU A 90 -4.98 -6.37 -11.60
N ARG A 91 -4.85 -5.68 -12.75
CA ARG A 91 -3.87 -6.02 -13.80
C ARG A 91 -2.51 -5.35 -13.63
N SER A 92 -2.35 -4.45 -12.67
CA SER A 92 -1.09 -3.75 -12.41
C SER A 92 -0.17 -4.59 -11.50
N VAL A 93 0.29 -5.74 -12.00
CA VAL A 93 1.04 -6.74 -11.20
C VAL A 93 2.36 -6.20 -10.67
N PHE A 94 3.12 -5.48 -11.51
CA PHE A 94 4.39 -4.87 -11.07
C PHE A 94 4.15 -3.77 -10.04
N GLN A 95 3.21 -2.86 -10.30
CA GLN A 95 2.84 -1.80 -9.36
C GLN A 95 2.31 -2.39 -8.05
N ARG A 96 1.63 -3.55 -8.11
CA ARG A 96 1.18 -4.28 -6.92
C ARG A 96 2.37 -4.71 -6.08
N GLN A 97 3.37 -5.36 -6.66
CA GLN A 97 4.57 -5.78 -5.93
C GLN A 97 5.33 -4.60 -5.32
N VAL A 98 5.53 -3.53 -6.09
CA VAL A 98 6.20 -2.31 -5.59
C VAL A 98 5.41 -1.68 -4.44
N SER A 99 4.09 -1.61 -4.56
CA SER A 99 3.21 -1.07 -3.53
C SER A 99 3.20 -1.92 -2.25
N ASP A 100 3.28 -3.24 -2.38
CA ASP A 100 3.34 -4.15 -1.24
C ASP A 100 4.67 -3.99 -0.46
N LEU A 101 5.79 -3.90 -1.18
CA LEU A 101 7.09 -3.61 -0.57
C LEU A 101 7.13 -2.21 0.06
N ALA A 102 6.50 -1.21 -0.57
CA ALA A 102 6.37 0.11 0.00
C ALA A 102 5.48 0.10 1.27
N HIS A 103 4.39 -0.66 1.27
CA HIS A 103 3.49 -0.81 2.43
C HIS A 103 4.24 -1.38 3.64
N HIS A 104 5.10 -2.37 3.41
CA HIS A 104 6.01 -2.91 4.41
C HIS A 104 7.22 -2.01 4.70
N ARG A 105 7.32 -0.81 4.09
CA ARG A 105 8.42 0.15 4.24
C ARG A 105 9.79 -0.38 3.80
N ILE A 106 9.82 -1.49 3.07
CA ILE A 106 11.03 -2.04 2.44
C ILE A 106 11.48 -1.08 1.33
N LEU A 107 10.53 -0.59 0.53
CA LEU A 107 10.73 0.50 -0.42
C LEU A 107 10.16 1.82 0.12
N PRO A 108 10.67 2.97 -0.34
CA PRO A 108 10.06 4.26 -0.03
C PRO A 108 8.69 4.40 -0.70
N ALA A 109 7.79 5.20 -0.12
CA ALA A 109 6.45 5.43 -0.68
C ALA A 109 6.51 6.03 -2.10
N GLN A 110 7.54 6.82 -2.39
CA GLN A 110 7.80 7.44 -3.71
C GLN A 110 8.08 6.42 -4.82
N ALA A 111 8.40 5.17 -4.48
CA ALA A 111 8.59 4.12 -5.47
C ALA A 111 7.27 3.75 -6.17
N GLN A 112 6.12 4.09 -5.59
CA GLN A 112 4.82 3.85 -6.20
C GLN A 112 4.61 4.74 -7.42
N SER A 113 3.87 4.23 -8.42
CA SER A 113 3.50 5.03 -9.57
C SER A 113 2.58 6.19 -9.17
N GLY A 114 2.94 7.38 -9.65
CA GLY A 114 2.12 8.60 -9.63
C GLY A 114 1.44 8.90 -10.97
N ALA A 115 1.41 7.94 -11.92
CA ALA A 115 0.79 8.16 -13.22
C ALA A 115 -0.73 7.91 -13.15
N VAL A 116 -1.51 9.00 -13.21
CA VAL A 116 -2.99 8.98 -13.18
C VAL A 116 -3.58 8.13 -14.32
N SER A 117 -2.88 8.03 -15.46
CA SER A 117 -3.29 7.23 -16.61
C SER A 117 -3.16 5.71 -16.40
N ASP A 118 -2.41 5.25 -15.40
CA ASP A 118 -2.17 3.82 -15.16
C ASP A 118 -3.48 3.06 -14.93
N TYR A 119 -4.42 3.64 -14.17
CA TYR A 119 -5.71 3.00 -13.93
C TYR A 119 -6.51 2.85 -15.24
N PHE A 120 -6.56 3.90 -16.05
CA PHE A 120 -7.25 3.86 -17.35
C PHE A 120 -6.62 2.82 -18.27
N ASN A 121 -5.29 2.82 -18.43
CA ASN A 121 -4.57 1.85 -19.24
C ASN A 121 -4.83 0.41 -18.78
N ALA A 122 -4.84 0.19 -17.46
CA ALA A 122 -5.14 -1.12 -16.89
C ALA A 122 -6.59 -1.54 -17.18
N LEU A 123 -7.55 -0.62 -16.99
CA LEU A 123 -8.97 -0.81 -17.31
C LEU A 123 -9.19 -1.04 -18.82
N THR A 124 -8.42 -0.40 -19.71
CA THR A 124 -8.59 -0.56 -21.15
C THR A 124 -7.90 -1.79 -21.71
N SER A 125 -6.80 -2.24 -21.09
CA SER A 125 -6.06 -3.46 -21.47
C SER A 125 -6.88 -4.76 -21.40
N GLY A 126 -8.05 -4.73 -20.75
CA GLY A 126 -8.99 -5.84 -20.69
C GLY A 126 -9.76 -6.12 -21.97
N SER A 127 -9.99 -7.40 -22.23
CA SER A 127 -11.05 -7.86 -23.11
C SER A 127 -12.39 -7.67 -22.39
N PHE A 128 -13.00 -6.50 -22.55
CA PHE A 128 -14.37 -6.27 -22.08
C PHE A 128 -15.35 -6.63 -23.19
N SER A 129 -16.42 -7.34 -22.83
CA SER A 129 -17.45 -7.77 -23.78
C SER A 129 -18.32 -6.63 -24.30
N SER A 130 -18.35 -5.48 -23.60
CA SER A 130 -19.16 -4.31 -23.97
C SER A 130 -18.65 -3.02 -23.33
N GLN A 131 -19.10 -1.88 -23.86
CA GLN A 131 -18.80 -0.55 -23.31
C GLN A 131 -19.35 -0.35 -21.90
N ALA A 132 -20.59 -0.79 -21.68
CA ALA A 132 -21.23 -0.74 -20.37
C ALA A 132 -20.39 -1.47 -19.30
N SER A 133 -19.70 -2.55 -19.67
CA SER A 133 -18.85 -3.31 -18.73
C SER A 133 -17.68 -2.49 -18.18
N ARG A 134 -17.04 -1.63 -19.01
CA ARG A 134 -15.94 -0.77 -18.55
C ARG A 134 -16.42 0.30 -17.56
N TYR A 135 -17.55 0.95 -17.85
CA TYR A 135 -18.17 1.92 -16.94
C TYR A 135 -18.65 1.28 -15.63
N ASN A 136 -19.27 0.10 -15.71
CA ASN A 136 -19.69 -0.64 -14.52
C ASN A 136 -18.48 -1.02 -13.67
N ARG A 137 -17.39 -1.47 -14.29
CA ARG A 137 -16.16 -1.80 -13.56
C ARG A 137 -15.56 -0.59 -12.85
N LEU A 138 -15.49 0.56 -13.52
CA LEU A 138 -15.08 1.81 -12.89
C LEU A 138 -15.97 2.14 -11.69
N ALA A 139 -17.29 2.09 -11.85
CA ALA A 139 -18.23 2.36 -10.75
C ALA A 139 -18.10 1.36 -9.59
N GLU A 140 -17.83 0.08 -9.87
CA GLU A 140 -17.60 -0.96 -8.87
C GLU A 140 -16.32 -0.70 -8.08
N ASP A 141 -15.20 -0.44 -8.74
CA ASP A 141 -13.92 -0.14 -8.10
C ASP A 141 -14.05 1.09 -7.16
N VAL A 142 -14.71 2.15 -7.64
CA VAL A 142 -14.98 3.38 -6.88
C VAL A 142 -15.86 3.10 -5.65
N ASN A 143 -16.93 2.32 -5.82
CA ASN A 143 -17.81 1.97 -4.71
C ASN A 143 -17.13 1.08 -3.67
N ALA A 144 -16.28 0.13 -4.11
CA ALA A 144 -15.52 -0.73 -3.23
C ALA A 144 -14.58 0.10 -2.33
N ASP A 145 -13.91 1.11 -2.89
CA ASP A 145 -13.08 2.02 -2.11
C ASP A 145 -13.91 2.86 -1.13
N ARG A 146 -15.04 3.41 -1.59
CA ARG A 146 -15.92 4.24 -0.76
C ARG A 146 -16.38 3.51 0.51
N LEU A 147 -16.78 2.25 0.38
CA LEU A 147 -17.28 1.43 1.49
C LEU A 147 -16.23 1.21 2.59
N LEU A 148 -14.94 1.28 2.26
CA LEU A 148 -13.85 1.00 3.19
C LEU A 148 -13.34 2.24 3.93
N ILE A 149 -13.67 3.46 3.44
CA ILE A 149 -13.21 4.72 4.06
C ILE A 149 -13.77 4.88 5.48
N GLY A 150 -15.06 4.65 5.68
CA GLY A 150 -15.69 4.80 6.99
C GLY A 150 -15.04 3.94 8.08
N PRO A 151 -14.91 2.62 7.88
CA PRO A 151 -14.21 1.74 8.82
C PRO A 151 -12.74 2.11 9.05
N PHE A 152 -12.01 2.51 8.01
CA PHE A 152 -10.62 2.98 8.15
C PHE A 152 -10.54 4.23 9.01
N ARG A 153 -11.37 5.25 8.71
CA ARG A 153 -11.43 6.51 9.47
C ARG A 153 -11.74 6.27 10.94
N ALA A 154 -12.72 5.41 11.24
CA ALA A 154 -13.08 5.10 12.62
C ALA A 154 -11.94 4.43 13.41
N ASN A 155 -11.18 3.53 12.78
CA ASN A 155 -10.00 2.92 13.40
C ASN A 155 -8.84 3.92 13.53
N ALA A 156 -8.59 4.75 12.52
CA ALA A 156 -7.58 5.81 12.58
C ALA A 156 -7.84 6.81 13.72
N MET A 157 -9.09 7.18 13.96
CA MET A 157 -9.46 8.03 15.11
C MET A 157 -9.11 7.40 16.46
N ARG A 158 -9.27 6.08 16.62
CA ARG A 158 -8.90 5.38 17.85
C ARG A 158 -7.38 5.36 18.04
N VAL A 159 -6.62 5.10 16.97
CA VAL A 159 -5.15 5.16 17.00
C VAL A 159 -4.67 6.55 17.37
N VAL A 160 -5.19 7.61 16.74
CA VAL A 160 -4.81 9.00 17.09
C VAL A 160 -5.15 9.33 18.55
N ALA A 161 -6.30 8.86 19.07
CA ALA A 161 -6.64 9.04 20.48
C ALA A 161 -5.66 8.31 21.42
N ALA A 162 -5.27 7.07 21.08
CA ALA A 162 -4.26 6.31 21.81
C ALA A 162 -2.89 7.00 21.76
N ASP A 163 -2.51 7.55 20.60
CA ASP A 163 -1.27 8.28 20.41
C ASP A 163 -1.21 9.55 21.29
N ARG A 164 -2.32 10.26 21.46
CA ARG A 164 -2.41 11.40 22.39
C ARG A 164 -2.19 10.98 23.84
N VAL A 165 -2.72 9.83 24.25
CA VAL A 165 -2.48 9.26 25.58
C VAL A 165 -1.02 8.84 25.72
N ARG A 166 -0.43 8.24 24.68
CA ARG A 166 0.98 7.83 24.64
C ARG A 166 1.89 9.02 24.89
N MET A 167 1.72 10.12 24.14
CA MET A 167 2.57 11.30 24.27
C MET A 167 2.41 11.99 25.62
N ARG A 168 1.18 12.18 26.11
CA ARG A 168 0.95 12.77 27.44
C ARG A 168 1.60 11.94 28.55
N THR A 169 1.52 10.61 28.47
CA THR A 169 2.15 9.72 29.46
C THR A 169 3.66 9.75 29.35
N ALA A 170 4.21 9.71 28.13
CA ALA A 170 5.66 9.71 27.90
C ALA A 170 6.33 11.00 28.40
N GLU A 171 5.66 12.14 28.24
CA GLU A 171 6.19 13.46 28.63
C GLU A 171 5.88 13.83 30.09
N GLY A 172 4.73 13.40 30.62
CA GLY A 172 4.23 13.85 31.92
C GLY A 172 4.47 12.90 33.09
N SER A 173 4.80 11.62 32.85
CA SER A 173 4.94 10.63 33.92
C SER A 173 6.37 10.58 34.48
N PRO A 174 6.58 10.73 35.80
CA PRO A 174 7.90 10.57 36.42
C PRO A 174 8.40 9.11 36.39
N HIS A 175 7.52 8.16 36.08
CA HIS A 175 7.86 6.73 36.01
C HIS A 175 8.28 6.29 34.60
N VAL A 176 8.20 7.17 33.59
CA VAL A 176 8.65 6.87 32.23
C VAL A 176 10.07 7.40 32.05
N PRO A 177 11.05 6.53 31.73
CA PRO A 177 12.40 6.96 31.38
C PRO A 177 12.40 7.85 30.14
N SER A 178 13.26 8.87 30.12
CA SER A 178 13.39 9.77 28.95
C SER A 178 13.78 9.04 27.66
N THR A 179 14.46 7.90 27.76
CA THR A 179 14.80 7.03 26.62
C THR A 179 13.58 6.46 25.90
N GLN A 180 12.40 6.45 26.53
CA GLN A 180 11.16 5.98 25.90
C GLN A 180 10.43 7.06 25.10
N ILE A 181 10.84 8.33 25.21
CA ILE A 181 10.18 9.44 24.51
C ILE A 181 10.39 9.34 23.00
N GLU A 182 11.63 9.11 22.55
CA GLU A 182 11.94 9.04 21.11
C GLU A 182 11.24 7.87 20.41
N PRO A 183 11.24 6.63 20.94
CA PRO A 183 10.48 5.53 20.33
C PRO A 183 8.96 5.74 20.37
N ALA A 184 8.44 6.44 21.39
CA ALA A 184 7.03 6.81 21.46
C ALA A 184 6.68 7.82 20.35
N GLN A 185 7.48 8.86 20.18
CA GLN A 185 7.34 9.86 19.11
C GLN A 185 7.45 9.19 17.73
N ALA A 186 8.41 8.29 17.55
CA ALA A 186 8.58 7.56 16.30
C ALA A 186 7.31 6.77 15.93
N ARG A 187 6.64 6.13 16.91
CA ARG A 187 5.39 5.40 16.66
C ARG A 187 4.26 6.34 16.22
N VAL A 188 4.14 7.50 16.85
CA VAL A 188 3.15 8.52 16.46
C VAL A 188 3.40 9.00 15.02
N ILE A 189 4.66 9.29 14.68
CA ILE A 189 5.06 9.70 13.33
C ILE A 189 4.70 8.62 12.30
N GLU A 190 4.90 7.34 12.63
CA GLU A 190 4.53 6.22 11.74
C GLU A 190 3.02 6.11 11.52
N ASN A 191 2.23 6.22 12.59
CA ASN A 191 0.78 6.13 12.52
C ASN A 191 0.18 7.31 11.75
N GLU A 192 0.61 8.54 12.08
CA GLU A 192 0.19 9.76 11.43
C GLU A 192 0.62 9.77 9.95
N GLY A 193 1.85 9.35 9.66
CA GLY A 193 2.37 9.23 8.30
C GLY A 193 1.58 8.24 7.44
N LEU A 194 1.19 7.09 7.99
CA LEU A 194 0.36 6.11 7.28
C LEU A 194 -1.04 6.66 6.96
N ILE A 195 -1.65 7.38 7.90
CA ILE A 195 -2.97 8.01 7.68
C ILE A 195 -2.88 9.04 6.54
N LEU A 196 -1.86 9.91 6.58
CA LEU A 196 -1.59 10.88 5.52
C LEU A 196 -1.31 10.20 4.17
N TRP A 197 -0.60 9.07 4.17
CA TRP A 197 -0.42 8.28 2.96
C TRP A 197 -1.74 7.87 2.34
N VAL A 198 -2.63 7.29 3.15
CA VAL A 198 -3.91 6.80 2.67
C VAL A 198 -4.72 7.96 2.10
N CYS A 199 -4.65 9.14 2.71
CA CYS A 199 -5.28 10.35 2.17
C CYS A 199 -4.72 10.72 0.80
N GLU A 200 -3.39 10.75 0.64
CA GLU A 200 -2.74 11.00 -0.65
C GLU A 200 -3.15 9.95 -1.70
N ARG A 201 -3.12 8.67 -1.36
CA ARG A 201 -3.52 7.59 -2.29
C ARG A 201 -4.98 7.64 -2.68
N ILE A 202 -5.88 8.02 -1.78
CA ILE A 202 -7.31 8.21 -2.10
C ILE A 202 -7.48 9.39 -3.07
N ASN A 203 -6.79 10.51 -2.86
CA ASN A 203 -6.84 11.66 -3.77
C ASN A 203 -6.29 11.29 -5.15
N PHE A 204 -5.14 10.60 -5.20
CA PHE A 204 -4.58 10.08 -6.45
C PHE A 204 -5.55 9.14 -7.19
N ARG A 205 -6.26 8.28 -6.46
CA ARG A 205 -7.30 7.40 -7.05
C ARG A 205 -8.48 8.19 -7.58
N LEU A 206 -8.97 9.21 -6.88
CA LEU A 206 -10.04 10.09 -7.37
C LEU A 206 -9.66 10.77 -8.68
N GLU A 207 -8.43 11.26 -8.79
CA GLU A 207 -7.89 11.80 -10.05
C GLU A 207 -7.81 10.72 -11.15
N SER A 208 -7.34 9.53 -10.81
CA SER A 208 -7.25 8.39 -11.73
C SER A 208 -8.61 7.95 -12.27
N TYR A 209 -9.64 7.96 -11.41
CA TYR A 209 -11.02 7.65 -11.79
C TYR A 209 -11.64 8.73 -12.66
N ARG A 210 -11.40 10.01 -12.36
CA ARG A 210 -11.84 11.13 -13.21
C ARG A 210 -11.18 11.08 -14.58
N TYR A 211 -9.87 10.82 -14.62
CA TYR A 211 -9.13 10.65 -15.87
C TYR A 211 -9.71 9.50 -16.69
N ALA A 212 -9.95 8.33 -16.06
CA ALA A 212 -10.53 7.19 -16.75
C ALA A 212 -11.94 7.47 -17.26
N LEU A 213 -12.79 8.12 -16.46
CA LEU A 213 -14.14 8.51 -16.89
C LEU A 213 -14.09 9.42 -18.12
N ALA A 214 -13.25 10.46 -18.09
CA ALA A 214 -13.12 11.41 -19.19
C ALA A 214 -12.67 10.72 -20.49
N ASN A 215 -11.65 9.87 -20.43
CA ASN A 215 -11.15 9.16 -21.61
C ASN A 215 -12.14 8.10 -22.11
N LEU A 216 -12.84 7.40 -21.22
CA LEU A 216 -13.92 6.47 -21.62
C LEU A 216 -15.05 7.19 -22.36
N VAL A 217 -15.43 8.40 -21.91
CA VAL A 217 -16.48 9.20 -22.58
C VAL A 217 -16.04 9.66 -23.96
N VAL A 218 -14.75 10.01 -24.14
CA VAL A 218 -14.19 10.37 -25.45
C VAL A 218 -14.18 9.17 -26.39
N GLU A 219 -13.69 8.02 -25.94
CA GLU A 219 -13.61 6.82 -26.77
C GLU A 219 -15.01 6.30 -27.11
N MET A 220 -15.87 6.17 -26.10
CA MET A 220 -17.07 5.33 -26.12
C MET A 220 -18.18 5.99 -25.27
N PRO A 221 -18.86 7.03 -25.80
CA PRO A 221 -19.91 7.74 -25.06
C PRO A 221 -21.06 6.81 -24.66
N SER A 222 -21.46 6.83 -23.39
CA SER A 222 -22.53 5.96 -22.86
C SER A 222 -23.25 6.59 -21.66
N ARG A 223 -24.54 6.26 -21.47
CA ARG A 223 -25.33 6.77 -20.32
C ARG A 223 -24.82 6.23 -18.97
N GLU A 224 -24.16 5.08 -18.99
CA GLU A 224 -23.51 4.44 -17.84
C GLU A 224 -22.44 5.33 -17.21
N GLY A 225 -21.86 6.27 -17.98
CA GLY A 225 -20.94 7.28 -17.47
C GLY A 225 -21.52 8.10 -16.31
N ILE A 226 -22.83 8.39 -16.33
CA ILE A 226 -23.52 9.14 -15.26
C ILE A 226 -23.47 8.37 -13.93
N ARG A 227 -23.60 7.04 -13.97
CA ARG A 227 -23.50 6.20 -12.76
C ARG A 227 -22.08 6.23 -12.20
N ALA A 228 -21.08 6.11 -13.06
CA ALA A 228 -19.68 6.17 -12.65
C ALA A 228 -19.32 7.55 -12.07
N GLU A 229 -19.77 8.63 -12.70
CA GLU A 229 -19.58 10.00 -12.21
C GLU A 229 -20.17 10.20 -10.81
N ARG A 230 -21.43 9.77 -10.59
CA ARG A 230 -22.07 9.83 -9.27
C ARG A 230 -21.32 9.02 -8.22
N ALA A 231 -20.77 7.86 -8.58
CA ALA A 231 -19.96 7.06 -7.67
C ALA A 231 -18.69 7.81 -7.26
N ILE A 232 -18.02 8.49 -8.20
CA ILE A 232 -16.81 9.28 -7.95
C ILE A 232 -17.13 10.46 -7.01
N MET A 233 -18.20 11.19 -7.26
CA MET A 233 -18.65 12.27 -6.37
C MET A 233 -18.95 11.77 -4.95
N ALA A 234 -19.57 10.59 -4.84
CA ALA A 234 -19.87 10.00 -3.54
C ALA A 234 -18.60 9.53 -2.80
N LEU A 235 -17.58 9.03 -3.52
CA LEU A 235 -16.28 8.69 -2.97
C LEU A 235 -15.55 9.93 -2.43
N GLU A 236 -15.54 11.02 -3.20
CA GLU A 236 -14.94 12.28 -2.80
C GLU A 236 -15.59 12.85 -1.53
N ALA A 237 -16.92 12.82 -1.46
CA ALA A 237 -17.65 13.25 -0.27
C ALA A 237 -17.29 12.42 0.97
N GLU A 238 -17.13 11.10 0.83
CA GLU A 238 -16.76 10.21 1.94
C GLU A 238 -15.28 10.36 2.35
N ALA A 239 -14.39 10.65 1.40
CA ALA A 239 -12.95 10.86 1.63
C ALA A 239 -12.66 12.15 2.39
N GLY A 240 -13.41 13.22 2.14
CA GLY A 240 -13.18 14.55 2.72
C GLY A 240 -12.97 14.56 4.25
N PRO A 241 -13.85 13.94 5.05
CA PRO A 241 -13.68 13.86 6.51
C PRO A 241 -12.41 13.13 6.97
N LEU A 242 -11.95 12.11 6.24
CA LEU A 242 -10.72 11.39 6.57
C LEU A 242 -9.50 12.31 6.41
N CYS A 243 -9.40 13.00 5.28
CA CYS A 243 -8.28 13.88 4.96
C CYS A 243 -8.23 15.18 5.80
N LYS A 244 -9.31 15.49 6.53
CA LYS A 244 -9.42 16.65 7.44
C LYS A 244 -9.36 16.25 8.92
N MET A 245 -9.08 14.99 9.21
CA MET A 245 -9.01 14.51 10.58
C MET A 245 -7.91 15.25 11.36
N GLN A 246 -8.20 15.60 12.61
CA GLN A 246 -7.21 16.22 13.50
C GLN A 246 -6.21 15.18 13.98
N LEU A 247 -4.98 15.28 13.47
CA LEU A 247 -3.84 14.43 13.86
C LEU A 247 -3.13 15.04 15.08
N ILE A 248 -1.97 14.49 15.48
CA ILE A 248 -1.16 15.07 16.57
C ILE A 248 -0.34 16.25 16.06
N GLY A 249 -0.09 16.33 14.75
CA GLY A 249 0.59 17.46 14.13
C GLY A 249 2.10 17.25 14.10
N THR A 250 2.56 16.00 14.07
CA THR A 250 4.00 15.70 13.95
C THR A 250 4.61 16.25 12.66
N PHE A 251 3.78 16.62 11.69
CA PHE A 251 4.17 17.17 10.40
C PHE A 251 3.67 18.61 10.15
N GLY A 252 3.20 19.32 11.18
CA GLY A 252 2.49 20.60 11.01
C GLY A 252 2.66 21.60 12.16
N GLY A 253 3.83 22.22 12.24
CA GLY A 253 4.00 23.61 12.71
C GLY A 253 4.50 24.45 11.54
N GLU A 254 4.39 25.79 11.59
CA GLU A 254 5.05 26.67 10.59
C GLU A 254 6.54 26.29 10.49
N GLY A 255 6.95 25.70 9.36
CA GLY A 255 8.30 25.18 9.14
C GLY A 255 8.51 23.67 9.38
N GLY A 256 7.47 22.91 9.71
CA GLY A 256 7.51 21.45 9.83
C GLY A 256 7.81 20.81 8.48
N ARG A 257 8.93 20.06 8.39
CA ARG A 257 9.20 19.25 7.20
C ARG A 257 8.04 18.27 7.00
N PRO A 258 7.50 18.11 5.78
CA PRO A 258 6.62 16.99 5.48
C PRO A 258 7.34 15.70 5.91
N PRO A 259 6.60 14.62 6.23
CA PRO A 259 7.21 13.40 6.72
C PRO A 259 8.42 13.03 5.84
N VAL A 260 9.51 12.54 6.44
CA VAL A 260 10.65 12.01 5.66
C VAL A 260 10.20 10.85 4.75
N VAL A 261 9.04 10.26 5.05
CA VAL A 261 8.28 9.30 4.24
C VAL A 261 7.68 9.91 2.96
N TYR A 262 7.60 11.25 2.82
CA TYR A 262 7.06 12.02 1.67
C TYR A 262 7.95 13.19 1.25
N LYS A 263 9.25 12.99 1.13
CA LYS A 263 10.08 13.90 0.32
C LYS A 263 10.08 13.44 -1.14
N GLY A 264 9.15 13.99 -1.91
CA GLY A 264 9.43 14.47 -3.27
C GLY A 264 9.73 15.97 -3.18
#